data_AF-A0A7X0F7S3-F1
#
_entry.id   AF-A0A7X0F7S3-F1
#
_cell.length_a   1.000
_cell.length_b   1.000
_cell.length_c   1.000
_cell.angle_alpha   90.00
_cell.angle_beta   90.00
_cell.angle_gamma   90.00
#
_symmetry.space_group_name_H-M   'P 1'
#
loop_
_entity.id
_entity.type
_entity.pdbx_description
1 polymer ?
#
loop_
_entity_poly.entity_id
_entity_poly.type
_entity_poly.pdbx_seq_one_letter_code
_entity_poly.pdbx_strand_id
1 'polypeptide(L)'
;MANGNQFSFQAPQSYYYLWHLAALGVVDATFGPLSPGGDIDFSSPDINGSVWDTIAQAFPAANTPATIALIDVGVSRSHPNLKSRLDTVKSIDLVSHPHGAKYVAAPAASPYDPEVKAAFFAGLSTAGLGALNLTGPETGYFNSLIAELAASEGVVHTLIEGDETFGSHGTAVAGLAVGEPAATVAPDPAIVLPDVLNGDDGSVVPNPNRNTLPYFGVDPFSRLISIRTGFEQQPDQFITAFLYAFASGADVILLPRGLPDPNRGALNPKPELSQDLDERQNWERADLFARLEEATPPASEIRPHAVGKTANRDLAWNILAKLIVAISRKVPVVCAAGNDGESQLIYPASLAAANNGIVAVGAVTPNGYRSGYSNYGTKLTLVAPSDDFEIYTRHQLRVDRTDPMVEQHFYHPGTGKVIPHSHFSLLTTDLPGTFGYAGGSDPYSSILPPHDNPGIGGGYYTAFGGTSGAAALVAGVAALLARANKAKQGPAAKLDGLSSKSILVAACDQNAIVKPGTTPLTPDPMNADNEPTKGKGYFFGAGLLDAGKAVAAVLGP
;
A
#
# COMPACT_ATOMS: atom_id res chain seq x y z
N MET A 1 -10.34 -28.29 23.79
CA MET A 1 -11.42 -29.27 23.55
C MET A 1 -12.72 -28.51 23.72
N ALA A 2 -13.60 -28.27 22.74
CA ALA A 2 -13.81 -28.87 21.43
C ALA A 2 -13.43 -27.95 20.25
N ASN A 3 -13.05 -28.59 19.15
CA ASN A 3 -12.79 -28.02 17.82
C ASN A 3 -14.12 -27.74 17.10
N GLY A 4 -14.17 -26.73 16.23
CA GLY A 4 -15.33 -26.52 15.38
C GLY A 4 -15.39 -25.29 14.47
N ASN A 5 -14.27 -24.64 14.09
CA ASN A 5 -14.33 -23.66 12.98
C ASN A 5 -14.19 -24.39 11.63
N GLN A 6 -15.21 -25.19 11.30
CA GLN A 6 -15.49 -25.54 9.91
C GLN A 6 -16.45 -24.49 9.38
N PHE A 7 -15.94 -23.52 8.64
CA PHE A 7 -16.79 -22.76 7.72
C PHE A 7 -17.24 -23.73 6.62
N SER A 8 -18.44 -24.29 6.77
CA SER A 8 -19.09 -25.14 5.77
C SER A 8 -19.91 -24.25 4.82
N PHE A 9 -19.33 -23.81 3.71
CA PHE A 9 -19.95 -22.96 2.69
C PHE A 9 -20.79 -23.77 1.67
N GLN A 10 -21.80 -24.52 2.13
CA GLN A 10 -22.65 -25.34 1.24
C GLN A 10 -23.86 -24.61 0.60
N ALA A 11 -23.99 -23.29 0.78
CA ALA A 11 -24.91 -22.44 0.04
C ALA A 11 -24.30 -21.03 -0.08
N PRO A 12 -24.41 -20.34 -1.23
CA PRO A 12 -23.78 -19.04 -1.42
C PRO A 12 -24.42 -18.04 -0.46
N GLN A 13 -23.66 -17.60 0.55
CA GLN A 13 -24.01 -16.40 1.29
C GLN A 13 -24.05 -15.25 0.28
N SER A 14 -24.97 -14.31 0.45
CA SER A 14 -24.96 -13.02 -0.26
C SER A 14 -23.70 -12.26 0.18
N TYR A 15 -22.52 -12.62 -0.35
CA TYR A 15 -21.27 -11.98 0.02
C TYR A 15 -21.26 -10.55 -0.49
N TYR A 16 -20.81 -9.63 0.36
CA TYR A 16 -20.31 -8.35 -0.12
C TYR A 16 -19.01 -8.62 -0.89
N TYR A 17 -19.13 -8.79 -2.20
CA TYR A 17 -17.99 -9.11 -3.07
C TYR A 17 -17.22 -7.84 -3.45
N LEU A 18 -15.88 -7.95 -3.46
CA LEU A 18 -14.97 -6.89 -3.87
C LEU A 18 -14.37 -7.21 -5.23
N TRP A 19 -14.65 -6.37 -6.23
CA TRP A 19 -14.26 -6.63 -7.63
C TRP A 19 -12.77 -6.92 -7.82
N HIS A 20 -11.92 -6.24 -7.05
CA HIS A 20 -10.46 -6.37 -7.13
C HIS A 20 -9.96 -7.73 -6.64
N LEU A 21 -10.72 -8.46 -5.81
CA LEU A 21 -10.35 -9.80 -5.39
C LEU A 21 -10.50 -10.83 -6.52
N ALA A 22 -11.53 -10.73 -7.38
CA ALA A 22 -11.56 -11.60 -8.56
C ALA A 22 -10.65 -11.12 -9.69
N ALA A 23 -10.41 -9.80 -9.81
CA ALA A 23 -9.41 -9.29 -10.74
C ALA A 23 -8.02 -9.87 -10.46
N LEU A 24 -7.69 -10.14 -9.19
CA LEU A 24 -6.46 -10.80 -8.75
C LEU A 24 -6.55 -12.34 -8.72
N GLY A 25 -7.70 -12.94 -9.01
CA GLY A 25 -7.90 -14.38 -8.87
C GLY A 25 -7.80 -14.90 -7.42
N VAL A 26 -8.00 -14.04 -6.41
CA VAL A 26 -8.13 -14.46 -5.00
C VAL A 26 -9.46 -15.18 -4.80
N VAL A 27 -10.50 -14.67 -5.46
CA VAL A 27 -11.84 -15.25 -5.51
C VAL A 27 -12.17 -15.59 -6.96
N ASP A 28 -12.65 -16.79 -7.21
CA ASP A 28 -13.15 -17.18 -8.53
C ASP A 28 -14.60 -16.72 -8.69
N ALA A 29 -14.77 -15.56 -9.32
CA ALA A 29 -16.07 -14.98 -9.62
C ALA A 29 -16.40 -15.11 -11.12
N THR A 30 -17.65 -15.52 -11.39
CA THR A 30 -18.28 -15.56 -12.72
C THR A 30 -19.37 -14.50 -12.76
N PHE A 31 -19.26 -13.57 -13.71
CA PHE A 31 -20.26 -12.53 -13.92
C PHE A 31 -21.32 -13.04 -14.90
N GLY A 32 -22.60 -12.72 -14.65
CA GLY A 32 -23.73 -13.22 -15.43
C GLY A 32 -23.69 -12.82 -16.92
N PRO A 33 -24.51 -13.48 -17.77
CA PRO A 33 -24.56 -13.16 -19.20
C PRO A 33 -25.06 -11.72 -19.44
N LEU A 34 -24.65 -11.14 -20.57
CA LEU A 34 -25.15 -9.83 -21.03
C LEU A 34 -26.68 -9.81 -20.98
N SER A 35 -27.26 -8.85 -20.27
CA SER A 35 -28.70 -8.60 -20.34
C SER A 35 -29.09 -8.32 -21.80
N PRO A 36 -30.34 -8.56 -22.23
CA PRO A 36 -30.80 -8.26 -23.59
C PRO A 36 -30.66 -6.79 -24.03
N GLY A 37 -30.23 -5.88 -23.13
CA GLY A 37 -29.88 -4.48 -23.39
C GLY A 37 -28.37 -4.16 -23.37
N GLY A 38 -27.49 -5.15 -23.17
CA GLY A 38 -26.03 -4.98 -23.19
C GLY A 38 -25.37 -4.71 -21.82
N ASP A 39 -26.15 -4.48 -20.76
CA ASP A 39 -25.61 -4.21 -19.43
C ASP A 39 -25.31 -5.52 -18.67
N ILE A 40 -24.08 -5.63 -18.16
CA ILE A 40 -23.66 -6.71 -17.25
C ILE A 40 -23.96 -6.24 -15.82
N ASP A 41 -24.73 -7.02 -15.06
CA ASP A 41 -24.85 -6.78 -13.62
C ASP A 41 -23.58 -7.27 -12.91
N PHE A 42 -22.73 -6.33 -12.54
CA PHE A 42 -21.49 -6.60 -11.80
C PHE A 42 -21.70 -6.71 -10.29
N SER A 43 -22.92 -6.44 -9.79
CA SER A 43 -23.19 -6.34 -8.35
C SER A 43 -23.33 -7.70 -7.65
N SER A 44 -23.66 -8.75 -8.41
CA SER A 44 -24.00 -10.07 -7.85
C SER A 44 -23.39 -11.24 -8.65
N PRO A 45 -22.05 -11.41 -8.67
CA PRO A 45 -21.42 -12.52 -9.38
C PRO A 45 -21.58 -13.86 -8.64
N ASP A 46 -21.53 -14.96 -9.41
CA ASP A 46 -21.44 -16.31 -8.87
C ASP A 46 -20.01 -16.59 -8.38
N ILE A 47 -19.86 -16.87 -7.09
CA ILE A 47 -18.56 -17.20 -6.47
C ILE A 47 -18.39 -18.72 -6.42
N ASN A 48 -17.38 -19.22 -7.14
CA ASN A 48 -17.14 -20.66 -7.32
C ASN A 48 -16.03 -21.22 -6.41
N GLY A 49 -15.23 -20.35 -5.80
CA GLY A 49 -14.19 -20.75 -4.87
C GLY A 49 -13.23 -19.61 -4.50
N SER A 50 -12.27 -19.91 -3.63
CA SER A 50 -11.24 -18.96 -3.23
C SER A 50 -9.86 -19.63 -3.07
N VAL A 51 -8.82 -18.82 -3.16
CA VAL A 51 -7.45 -19.23 -2.83
C VAL A 51 -7.33 -19.59 -1.35
N TRP A 52 -8.13 -18.98 -0.48
CA TRP A 52 -8.16 -19.31 0.95
C TRP A 52 -8.62 -20.75 1.18
N ASP A 53 -9.70 -21.17 0.51
CA ASP A 53 -10.21 -22.54 0.58
C ASP A 53 -9.19 -23.53 0.02
N THR A 54 -8.51 -23.15 -1.07
CA THR A 54 -7.44 -23.98 -1.66
C THR A 54 -6.33 -24.28 -0.64
N ILE A 55 -5.85 -23.26 0.09
CA ILE A 55 -4.84 -23.43 1.14
C ILE A 55 -5.39 -24.27 2.30
N ALA A 56 -6.61 -23.97 2.76
CA ALA A 56 -7.23 -24.66 3.89
C ALA A 56 -7.51 -26.14 3.60
N GLN A 57 -7.94 -26.48 2.39
CA GLN A 57 -8.16 -27.86 1.96
C GLN A 57 -6.85 -28.64 1.84
N ALA A 58 -5.80 -28.00 1.30
CA ALA A 58 -4.48 -28.63 1.19
C ALA A 58 -3.82 -28.84 2.56
N PHE A 59 -4.03 -27.93 3.51
CA PHE A 59 -3.43 -27.99 4.86
C PHE A 59 -4.43 -27.65 5.98
N PRO A 60 -5.39 -28.54 6.30
CA PRO A 60 -6.47 -28.23 7.26
C PRO A 60 -6.01 -27.93 8.69
N ALA A 61 -4.82 -28.42 9.07
CA ALA A 61 -4.24 -28.19 10.40
C ALA A 61 -3.31 -26.95 10.46
N ALA A 62 -3.03 -26.31 9.32
CA ALA A 62 -2.13 -25.16 9.28
C ALA A 62 -2.88 -23.85 9.54
N ASN A 63 -2.54 -23.17 10.64
CA ASN A 63 -3.15 -21.92 11.07
C ASN A 63 -2.14 -20.79 11.33
N THR A 64 -0.88 -20.97 10.90
CA THR A 64 0.16 -19.97 11.15
C THR A 64 -0.01 -18.79 10.19
N PRO A 65 -0.23 -17.56 10.70
CA PRO A 65 -0.36 -16.37 9.87
C PRO A 65 0.99 -15.99 9.24
N ALA A 66 0.97 -15.36 8.06
CA ALA A 66 2.11 -14.55 7.62
C ALA A 66 2.06 -13.18 8.31
N THR A 67 3.16 -12.43 8.25
CA THR A 67 3.24 -11.07 8.82
C THR A 67 3.70 -10.05 7.77
N ILE A 68 2.91 -9.00 7.56
CA ILE A 68 3.27 -7.84 6.75
C ILE A 68 3.78 -6.72 7.66
N ALA A 69 4.97 -6.19 7.41
CA ALA A 69 5.40 -4.92 8.00
C ALA A 69 5.02 -3.77 7.07
N LEU A 70 4.06 -2.95 7.49
CA LEU A 70 3.63 -1.76 6.76
C LEU A 70 4.41 -0.55 7.24
N ILE A 71 5.25 0.02 6.37
CA ILE A 71 5.95 1.28 6.62
C ILE A 71 5.11 2.40 6.00
N ASP A 72 4.34 3.10 6.81
CA ASP A 72 3.41 4.13 6.35
C ASP A 72 3.14 5.18 7.45
N VAL A 73 2.03 5.92 7.40
CA VAL A 73 1.70 7.00 8.35
C VAL A 73 0.94 6.52 9.60
N GLY A 74 0.75 5.21 9.73
CA GLY A 74 0.03 4.57 10.84
C GLY A 74 -1.23 3.84 10.39
N VAL A 75 -1.81 3.06 11.28
CA VAL A 75 -3.02 2.25 11.04
C VAL A 75 -3.93 2.38 12.25
N SER A 76 -5.24 2.52 12.02
CA SER A 76 -6.25 2.47 13.07
C SER A 76 -6.20 1.13 13.81
N ARG A 77 -6.04 1.21 15.13
CA ARG A 77 -5.93 0.04 16.01
C ARG A 77 -7.31 -0.45 16.44
N SER A 78 -8.27 0.46 16.46
CA SER A 78 -9.65 0.21 16.88
C SER A 78 -10.55 -0.23 15.73
N HIS A 79 -10.13 -0.06 14.46
CA HIS A 79 -10.95 -0.42 13.32
C HIS A 79 -11.41 -1.88 13.40
N PRO A 80 -12.73 -2.18 13.32
CA PRO A 80 -13.26 -3.53 13.55
C PRO A 80 -12.63 -4.60 12.67
N ASN A 81 -12.40 -4.31 11.38
CA ASN A 81 -11.79 -5.23 10.42
C ASN A 81 -10.24 -5.37 10.55
N LEU A 82 -9.58 -4.62 11.44
CA LEU A 82 -8.11 -4.61 11.58
C LEU A 82 -7.62 -4.92 13.00
N LYS A 83 -8.43 -4.67 14.03
CA LYS A 83 -8.01 -4.77 15.44
C LYS A 83 -7.33 -6.09 15.80
N SER A 84 -7.81 -7.23 15.28
CA SER A 84 -7.22 -8.56 15.58
C SER A 84 -6.10 -8.96 14.59
N ARG A 85 -5.94 -8.19 13.51
CA ARG A 85 -4.88 -8.36 12.51
C ARG A 85 -3.61 -7.61 12.89
N LEU A 86 -3.75 -6.50 13.59
CA LEU A 86 -2.62 -5.68 14.04
C LEU A 86 -1.87 -6.34 15.19
N ASP A 87 -0.56 -6.54 14.99
CA ASP A 87 0.35 -6.91 16.07
C ASP A 87 0.69 -5.64 16.87
N THR A 88 -0.10 -5.36 17.90
CA THR A 88 0.06 -4.17 18.77
C THR A 88 1.35 -4.22 19.59
N VAL A 89 1.89 -5.41 19.84
CA VAL A 89 3.16 -5.60 20.56
C VAL A 89 4.33 -5.20 19.69
N LYS A 90 4.32 -5.55 18.39
CA LYS A 90 5.40 -5.21 17.46
C LYS A 90 5.19 -3.87 16.76
N SER A 91 3.98 -3.35 16.65
CA SER A 91 3.76 -2.05 16.00
C SER A 91 4.47 -0.92 16.75
N ILE A 92 5.04 0.04 16.01
CA ILE A 92 5.92 1.09 16.55
C ILE A 92 5.69 2.42 15.83
N ASP A 93 5.79 3.52 16.55
CA ASP A 93 5.71 4.88 16.03
C ASP A 93 7.09 5.55 16.06
N LEU A 94 7.68 5.78 14.90
CA LEU A 94 8.97 6.45 14.75
C LEU A 94 8.83 7.95 14.45
N VAL A 95 7.60 8.46 14.31
CA VAL A 95 7.29 9.88 14.11
C VAL A 95 7.33 10.62 15.43
N SER A 96 6.61 10.10 16.42
CA SER A 96 6.44 10.77 17.71
C SER A 96 7.70 10.68 18.58
N HIS A 97 8.60 9.72 18.32
CA HIS A 97 9.84 9.55 19.06
C HIS A 97 10.95 8.92 18.20
N PRO A 98 12.19 9.46 18.21
CA PRO A 98 13.29 9.01 17.33
C PRO A 98 13.75 7.58 17.60
N HIS A 99 13.57 7.07 18.82
CA HIS A 99 13.85 5.69 19.20
C HIS A 99 12.57 4.86 19.37
N GLY A 100 11.47 5.33 18.78
CA GLY A 100 10.19 4.66 18.79
C GLY A 100 9.33 4.99 20.01
N ALA A 101 8.02 5.03 19.76
CA ALA A 101 6.97 5.09 20.75
C ALA A 101 6.01 3.92 20.53
N LYS A 102 5.42 3.42 21.62
CA LYS A 102 4.30 2.46 21.58
C LYS A 102 3.17 2.96 22.46
N TYR A 103 1.95 2.69 22.03
CA TYR A 103 0.75 3.00 22.80
C TYR A 103 0.13 1.71 23.32
N VAL A 104 -0.14 1.68 24.61
CA VAL A 104 -0.87 0.61 25.28
C VAL A 104 -2.19 1.20 25.78
N ALA A 105 -3.30 0.60 25.37
CA ALA A 105 -4.61 1.01 25.84
C ALA A 105 -4.75 0.65 27.33
N ALA A 106 -5.15 1.60 28.18
CA ALA A 106 -5.57 1.29 29.54
C ALA A 106 -6.81 2.12 29.96
N PRO A 107 -7.87 1.49 30.50
CA PRO A 107 -9.12 2.17 30.86
C PRO A 107 -8.99 3.27 31.93
N ALA A 108 -7.91 3.27 32.71
CA ALA A 108 -7.64 4.26 33.76
C ALA A 108 -6.47 5.19 33.42
N ALA A 109 -6.01 5.19 32.15
CA ALA A 109 -4.89 6.02 31.74
C ALA A 109 -5.25 7.51 31.76
N SER A 110 -4.38 8.32 32.35
CA SER A 110 -4.42 9.76 32.23
C SER A 110 -3.47 10.20 31.11
N PRO A 111 -3.82 11.21 30.27
CA PRO A 111 -2.85 11.80 29.34
C PRO A 111 -1.65 12.45 30.05
N TYR A 112 -1.70 12.58 31.37
CA TYR A 112 -0.61 13.05 32.22
C TYR A 112 0.21 11.92 32.87
N ASP A 113 -0.11 10.65 32.58
CA ASP A 113 0.67 9.54 33.09
C ASP A 113 2.11 9.59 32.53
N PRO A 114 3.13 9.30 33.37
CA PRO A 114 4.51 9.40 32.95
C PRO A 114 4.82 8.36 31.86
N GLU A 115 5.60 8.79 30.88
CA GLU A 115 6.14 7.90 29.85
C GLU A 115 7.02 6.82 30.47
N VAL A 116 6.80 5.57 30.07
CA VAL A 116 7.64 4.44 30.52
C VAL A 116 8.70 4.17 29.46
N LYS A 117 9.97 4.28 29.85
CA LYS A 117 11.07 3.98 28.94
C LYS A 117 11.10 2.50 28.56
N ALA A 118 11.41 2.21 27.29
CA ALA A 118 11.52 0.85 26.80
C ALA A 118 12.56 0.73 25.69
N ALA A 119 13.43 -0.29 25.78
CA ALA A 119 14.47 -0.53 24.80
C ALA A 119 13.96 -1.40 23.63
N PHE A 120 13.32 -0.77 22.63
CA PHE A 120 12.71 -1.49 21.50
C PHE A 120 13.73 -2.13 20.54
N PHE A 121 15.00 -1.73 20.62
CA PHE A 121 16.07 -2.13 19.71
C PHE A 121 17.23 -2.87 20.41
N ALA A 122 17.10 -3.25 21.68
CA ALA A 122 18.18 -3.84 22.49
C ALA A 122 18.83 -5.11 21.89
N GLY A 123 18.14 -5.80 20.97
CA GLY A 123 18.64 -6.96 20.24
C GLY A 123 18.83 -6.74 18.73
N LEU A 124 18.88 -5.48 18.28
CA LEU A 124 18.95 -5.16 16.86
C LEU A 124 20.23 -5.74 16.24
N SER A 125 20.06 -6.53 15.19
CA SER A 125 21.15 -7.20 14.51
C SER A 125 20.97 -7.13 12.99
N THR A 126 22.07 -6.89 12.29
CA THR A 126 22.15 -6.96 10.83
C THR A 126 22.61 -8.33 10.32
N ALA A 127 22.76 -9.30 11.23
CA ALA A 127 23.07 -10.67 10.87
C ALA A 127 22.04 -11.22 9.89
N GLY A 128 22.51 -11.87 8.83
CA GLY A 128 21.67 -12.43 7.78
C GLY A 128 21.38 -11.50 6.60
N LEU A 129 21.67 -10.19 6.67
CA LEU A 129 21.53 -9.27 5.52
C LEU A 129 22.57 -9.49 4.42
N GLY A 130 23.71 -10.10 4.77
CA GLY A 130 24.85 -10.25 3.87
C GLY A 130 25.59 -8.92 3.63
N ALA A 131 26.43 -8.87 2.60
CA ALA A 131 27.23 -7.68 2.30
C ALA A 131 26.38 -6.54 1.70
N LEU A 132 26.40 -5.39 2.36
CA LEU A 132 25.73 -4.15 1.93
C LEU A 132 26.54 -3.33 0.91
N ASN A 133 27.82 -3.67 0.70
CA ASN A 133 28.76 -2.89 -0.14
C ASN A 133 28.82 -1.40 0.26
N LEU A 134 28.90 -1.15 1.56
CA LEU A 134 29.12 0.18 2.13
C LEU A 134 30.59 0.58 1.95
N THR A 135 30.84 1.85 1.66
CA THR A 135 32.17 2.47 1.75
C THR A 135 32.63 2.53 3.22
N GLY A 136 33.91 2.85 3.46
CA GLY A 136 34.43 3.04 4.82
C GLY A 136 33.60 4.03 5.65
N PRO A 137 33.34 5.26 5.15
CA PRO A 137 32.50 6.24 5.84
C PRO A 137 31.06 5.75 6.08
N GLU A 138 30.43 5.14 5.08
CA GLU A 138 29.07 4.59 5.23
C GLU A 138 29.02 3.47 6.27
N THR A 139 30.04 2.61 6.30
CA THR A 139 30.16 1.52 7.29
C THR A 139 30.30 2.07 8.71
N GLY A 140 31.15 3.10 8.90
CA GLY A 140 31.32 3.76 10.18
C GLY A 140 30.02 4.38 10.70
N TYR A 141 29.32 5.12 9.82
CA TYR A 141 28.02 5.72 10.14
C TYR A 141 26.97 4.66 10.49
N PHE A 142 26.80 3.65 9.64
CA PHE A 142 25.79 2.61 9.80
C PHE A 142 26.00 1.81 11.10
N ASN A 143 27.25 1.44 11.41
CA ASN A 143 27.57 0.75 12.67
C ASN A 143 27.31 1.64 13.89
N SER A 144 27.61 2.94 13.80
CA SER A 144 27.31 3.90 14.87
C SER A 144 25.80 4.00 15.12
N LEU A 145 25.00 4.11 14.06
CA LEU A 145 23.54 4.18 14.15
C LEU A 145 22.96 2.89 14.76
N ILE A 146 23.46 1.71 14.36
CA ILE A 146 23.02 0.44 14.96
C ILE A 146 23.37 0.38 16.45
N ALA A 147 24.58 0.79 16.83
CA ALA A 147 25.01 0.79 18.22
C ALA A 147 24.20 1.79 19.07
N GLU A 148 23.88 2.96 18.52
CA GLU A 148 23.01 3.96 19.13
C GLU A 148 21.59 3.40 19.34
N LEU A 149 20.98 2.85 18.29
CA LEU A 149 19.65 2.23 18.39
C LEU A 149 19.65 1.10 19.41
N ALA A 150 20.65 0.21 19.39
CA ALA A 150 20.72 -0.90 20.34
C ALA A 150 20.85 -0.45 21.80
N ALA A 151 21.45 0.71 22.04
CA ALA A 151 21.60 1.30 23.38
C ALA A 151 20.45 2.26 23.75
N SER A 152 19.53 2.56 22.82
CA SER A 152 18.52 3.58 23.03
C SER A 152 17.29 3.07 23.77
N GLU A 153 16.59 4.02 24.38
CA GLU A 153 15.28 3.81 25.00
C GLU A 153 14.25 4.64 24.24
N GLY A 154 13.24 3.98 23.72
CA GLY A 154 11.98 4.59 23.30
C GLY A 154 11.04 4.78 24.48
N VAL A 155 9.78 5.06 24.17
CA VAL A 155 8.75 5.32 25.17
C VAL A 155 7.51 4.45 24.95
N VAL A 156 6.86 4.07 26.05
CA VAL A 156 5.54 3.46 26.08
C VAL A 156 4.59 4.45 26.72
N HIS A 157 3.60 4.89 25.95
CA HIS A 157 2.50 5.72 26.42
C HIS A 157 1.33 4.82 26.81
N THR A 158 0.77 5.08 27.98
CA THR A 158 -0.51 4.50 28.37
C THR A 158 -1.57 5.54 28.07
N LEU A 159 -2.49 5.25 27.14
CA LEU A 159 -3.59 6.15 26.78
C LEU A 159 -4.91 5.39 26.84
N ILE A 160 -6.03 6.11 26.99
CA ILE A 160 -7.36 5.49 26.98
C ILE A 160 -7.64 4.87 25.60
N GLU A 161 -7.28 5.58 24.53
CA GLU A 161 -7.32 5.13 23.14
C GLU A 161 -5.99 5.52 22.45
N GLY A 162 -5.51 4.71 21.49
CA GLY A 162 -4.27 5.00 20.77
C GLY A 162 -4.42 6.20 19.83
N ASP A 163 -3.31 6.90 19.53
CA ASP A 163 -3.31 7.97 18.50
C ASP A 163 -3.49 7.36 17.10
N GLU A 164 -4.64 7.64 16.48
CA GLU A 164 -4.98 7.23 15.11
C GLU A 164 -4.93 8.41 14.12
N THR A 165 -4.50 9.60 14.57
CA THR A 165 -4.42 10.78 13.71
C THR A 165 -3.48 10.55 12.53
N PHE A 166 -3.87 11.07 11.36
CA PHE A 166 -3.11 10.93 10.11
C PHE A 166 -2.90 9.48 9.63
N GLY A 167 -3.61 8.50 10.20
CA GLY A 167 -3.48 7.07 9.83
C GLY A 167 -4.38 6.60 8.69
N SER A 168 -5.10 7.48 7.98
CA SER A 168 -6.10 7.08 6.97
C SER A 168 -5.50 6.31 5.80
N HIS A 169 -4.38 6.77 5.25
CA HIS A 169 -3.67 6.08 4.17
C HIS A 169 -3.23 4.66 4.57
N GLY A 170 -2.56 4.52 5.71
CA GLY A 170 -2.12 3.20 6.19
C GLY A 170 -3.28 2.30 6.61
N THR A 171 -4.39 2.87 7.11
CA THR A 171 -5.64 2.14 7.40
C THR A 171 -6.25 1.57 6.13
N ALA A 172 -6.42 2.38 5.08
CA ALA A 172 -6.89 1.95 3.78
C ALA A 172 -6.00 0.87 3.15
N VAL A 173 -4.68 1.03 3.24
CA VAL A 173 -3.72 0.04 2.76
C VAL A 173 -3.80 -1.28 3.57
N ALA A 174 -3.91 -1.21 4.89
CA ALA A 174 -4.04 -2.38 5.75
C ALA A 174 -5.32 -3.17 5.46
N GLY A 175 -6.44 -2.48 5.24
CA GLY A 175 -7.71 -3.08 4.84
C GLY A 175 -7.59 -3.91 3.57
N LEU A 176 -6.99 -3.38 2.51
CA LEU A 176 -6.80 -4.11 1.25
C LEU A 176 -5.93 -5.36 1.42
N ALA A 177 -4.91 -5.29 2.28
CA ALA A 177 -3.96 -6.39 2.46
C ALA A 177 -4.49 -7.50 3.36
N VAL A 178 -4.99 -7.16 4.56
CA VAL A 178 -5.28 -8.13 5.65
C VAL A 178 -6.63 -7.95 6.32
N GLY A 179 -7.49 -7.03 5.85
CA GLY A 179 -8.78 -6.77 6.52
C GLY A 179 -9.61 -8.05 6.67
N GLU A 180 -10.09 -8.31 7.88
CA GLU A 180 -10.88 -9.51 8.17
C GLU A 180 -12.36 -9.17 8.34
N PRO A 181 -13.28 -10.11 8.12
CA PRO A 181 -14.70 -9.89 8.36
C PRO A 181 -14.96 -9.73 9.88
N ALA A 182 -15.21 -8.50 10.32
CA ALA A 182 -15.56 -8.18 11.70
C ALA A 182 -17.02 -8.49 12.03
N ALA A 183 -17.86 -8.56 11.00
CA ALA A 183 -19.27 -8.87 11.07
C ALA A 183 -19.58 -10.14 10.25
N THR A 184 -20.52 -10.93 10.75
CA THR A 184 -21.12 -12.05 10.01
C THR A 184 -22.55 -11.70 9.65
N VAL A 185 -22.93 -11.92 8.40
CA VAL A 185 -24.31 -11.72 7.93
C VAL A 185 -24.93 -13.10 7.75
N ALA A 186 -26.15 -13.29 8.25
CA ALA A 186 -26.88 -14.53 8.00
C ALA A 186 -27.16 -14.68 6.49
N PRO A 187 -27.21 -15.90 5.95
CA PRO A 187 -27.60 -16.15 4.56
C PRO A 187 -29.10 -15.87 4.37
N ASP A 188 -29.50 -14.61 4.41
CA ASP A 188 -30.84 -14.13 4.13
C ASP A 188 -30.76 -13.14 2.94
N PRO A 189 -31.68 -13.23 1.95
CA PRO A 189 -31.75 -12.28 0.82
C PRO A 189 -31.99 -10.82 1.22
N ALA A 190 -32.42 -10.53 2.46
CA ALA A 190 -32.40 -9.17 2.99
C ALA A 190 -31.01 -8.84 3.56
N ILE A 191 -30.36 -7.77 3.09
CA ILE A 191 -29.14 -7.25 3.72
C ILE A 191 -29.49 -6.84 5.16
N VAL A 192 -29.25 -7.72 6.13
CA VAL A 192 -29.41 -7.41 7.55
C VAL A 192 -28.09 -6.82 8.04
N LEU A 193 -28.14 -5.55 8.46
CA LEU A 193 -26.99 -4.90 9.08
C LEU A 193 -26.60 -5.68 10.36
N PRO A 194 -25.32 -6.03 10.55
CA PRO A 194 -24.90 -6.88 11.65
C PRO A 194 -25.18 -6.21 13.00
N ASP A 195 -25.96 -6.87 13.87
CA ASP A 195 -26.24 -6.37 15.23
C ASP A 195 -25.08 -6.67 16.22
N VAL A 196 -24.10 -7.48 15.81
CA VAL A 196 -23.00 -7.95 16.66
C VAL A 196 -21.66 -8.01 15.92
N LEU A 197 -20.55 -7.89 16.66
CA LEU A 197 -19.17 -8.06 16.20
C LEU A 197 -18.48 -9.24 16.88
N ASN A 198 -17.41 -9.73 16.26
CA ASN A 198 -16.50 -10.69 16.88
C ASN A 198 -15.61 -10.01 17.94
N GLY A 199 -15.67 -10.49 19.18
CA GLY A 199 -14.81 -10.13 20.29
C GLY A 199 -13.41 -10.74 20.16
N ASP A 200 -12.45 -10.15 20.87
CA ASP A 200 -11.02 -10.51 20.75
C ASP A 200 -10.71 -11.92 21.29
N ASP A 201 -11.58 -12.45 22.15
CA ASP A 201 -11.57 -13.80 22.72
C ASP A 201 -12.49 -14.79 21.99
N GLY A 202 -13.08 -14.37 20.86
CA GLY A 202 -14.07 -15.15 20.11
C GLY A 202 -15.50 -15.06 20.67
N SER A 203 -15.75 -14.22 21.69
CA SER A 203 -17.11 -13.88 22.13
C SER A 203 -17.84 -13.00 21.11
N VAL A 204 -19.14 -12.80 21.30
CA VAL A 204 -19.96 -11.92 20.47
C VAL A 204 -20.27 -10.66 21.28
N VAL A 205 -19.97 -9.47 20.73
CA VAL A 205 -20.22 -8.18 21.38
C VAL A 205 -21.24 -7.36 20.59
N PRO A 206 -22.04 -6.48 21.22
CA PRO A 206 -22.95 -5.59 20.50
C PRO A 206 -22.20 -4.78 19.45
N ASN A 207 -22.74 -4.66 18.24
CA ASN A 207 -22.12 -3.86 17.20
C ASN A 207 -22.40 -2.37 17.46
N PRO A 208 -21.37 -1.56 17.79
CA PRO A 208 -21.56 -0.12 17.96
C PRO A 208 -21.95 0.54 16.64
N ASN A 209 -21.51 0.01 15.48
CA ASN A 209 -21.79 0.59 14.16
C ASN A 209 -22.42 -0.42 13.19
N ARG A 210 -23.73 -0.28 12.97
CA ARG A 210 -24.49 -1.11 12.02
C ARG A 210 -23.96 -1.08 10.58
N ASN A 211 -23.11 -0.11 10.21
CA ASN A 211 -22.53 -0.02 8.86
C ASN A 211 -21.27 -0.88 8.64
N THR A 212 -20.86 -1.70 9.61
CA THR A 212 -19.73 -2.63 9.44
C THR A 212 -20.05 -3.68 8.37
N LEU A 213 -19.16 -3.84 7.38
CA LEU A 213 -19.32 -4.77 6.27
C LEU A 213 -18.64 -6.13 6.57
N PRO A 214 -19.15 -7.25 6.03
CA PRO A 214 -18.42 -8.50 5.92
C PRO A 214 -17.30 -8.34 4.88
N TYR A 215 -16.27 -7.59 5.26
CA TYR A 215 -15.18 -7.10 4.42
C TYR A 215 -13.99 -8.06 4.43
N PHE A 216 -13.35 -8.24 3.27
CA PHE A 216 -12.18 -9.09 3.12
C PHE A 216 -11.06 -8.34 2.40
N GLY A 217 -9.88 -8.28 3.01
CA GLY A 217 -8.63 -8.01 2.29
C GLY A 217 -8.17 -9.24 1.52
N VAL A 218 -7.03 -9.13 0.84
CA VAL A 218 -6.46 -10.23 0.06
C VAL A 218 -6.06 -11.44 0.93
N ASP A 219 -5.48 -11.21 2.11
CA ASP A 219 -5.16 -12.26 3.08
C ASP A 219 -5.69 -11.94 4.49
N PRO A 220 -6.99 -12.18 4.75
CA PRO A 220 -7.63 -11.84 6.03
C PRO A 220 -7.10 -12.67 7.21
N PHE A 221 -6.28 -13.69 6.95
CA PHE A 221 -5.74 -14.60 7.97
C PHE A 221 -4.31 -14.25 8.38
N SER A 222 -3.69 -13.27 7.74
CA SER A 222 -2.34 -12.80 8.08
C SER A 222 -2.38 -11.60 9.03
N ARG A 223 -1.23 -11.28 9.62
CA ARG A 223 -1.07 -10.18 10.58
C ARG A 223 -0.29 -9.02 9.98
N LEU A 224 -0.44 -7.85 10.58
CA LEU A 224 0.23 -6.63 10.17
C LEU A 224 0.96 -5.96 11.34
N ILE A 225 2.21 -5.56 11.12
CA ILE A 225 3.00 -4.72 11.99
C ILE A 225 2.97 -3.31 11.40
N SER A 226 2.36 -2.35 12.10
CA SER A 226 2.36 -0.95 11.70
C SER A 226 3.66 -0.28 12.15
N ILE A 227 4.46 0.20 11.20
CA ILE A 227 5.67 0.99 11.44
C ILE A 227 5.37 2.41 10.95
N ARG A 228 4.95 3.28 11.87
CA ARG A 228 4.57 4.66 11.55
C ARG A 228 5.82 5.51 11.34
N THR A 229 5.86 6.19 10.19
CA THR A 229 6.96 7.03 9.71
C THR A 229 6.38 8.30 9.09
N GLY A 230 7.16 9.38 9.11
CA GLY A 230 6.72 10.69 8.65
C GLY A 230 7.00 10.92 7.17
N PHE A 231 6.81 12.15 6.70
CA PHE A 231 7.28 12.61 5.39
C PHE A 231 8.57 13.45 5.50
N GLU A 232 9.23 13.40 6.65
CA GLU A 232 10.45 14.16 6.88
C GLU A 232 11.61 13.64 6.03
N GLN A 233 12.52 14.54 5.65
CA GLN A 233 13.75 14.20 4.94
C GLN A 233 14.84 13.68 5.90
N GLN A 234 14.46 12.78 6.81
CA GLN A 234 15.32 12.15 7.80
C GLN A 234 15.56 10.67 7.45
N PRO A 235 16.66 10.33 6.74
CA PRO A 235 16.93 8.95 6.30
C PRO A 235 17.06 7.96 7.46
N ASP A 236 17.51 8.39 8.64
CA ASP A 236 17.71 7.52 9.81
C ASP A 236 16.41 6.89 10.30
N GLN A 237 15.28 7.63 10.21
CA GLN A 237 13.96 7.10 10.54
C GLN A 237 13.60 5.92 9.63
N PHE A 238 13.87 6.04 8.33
CA PHE A 238 13.60 4.98 7.36
C PHE A 238 14.60 3.82 7.49
N ILE A 239 15.88 4.09 7.76
CA ILE A 239 16.86 3.03 8.06
C ILE A 239 16.36 2.21 9.26
N THR A 240 15.92 2.90 10.32
CA THR A 240 15.36 2.30 11.52
C THR A 240 14.11 1.48 11.21
N ALA A 241 13.17 2.00 10.41
CA ALA A 241 11.96 1.30 10.00
C ALA A 241 12.25 -0.02 9.27
N PHE A 242 13.18 0.01 8.30
CA PHE A 242 13.58 -1.19 7.54
C PHE A 242 14.32 -2.21 8.41
N LEU A 243 15.23 -1.76 9.27
CA LEU A 243 15.91 -2.61 10.24
C LEU A 243 14.92 -3.26 11.22
N TYR A 244 13.94 -2.49 11.71
CA TYR A 244 12.90 -2.97 12.61
C TYR A 244 11.99 -4.00 11.94
N ALA A 245 11.55 -3.75 10.70
CA ALA A 245 10.75 -4.69 9.92
C ALA A 245 11.47 -6.03 9.74
N PHE A 246 12.77 -6.00 9.41
CA PHE A 246 13.59 -7.18 9.26
C PHE A 246 13.78 -7.91 10.60
N ALA A 247 14.15 -7.20 11.67
CA ALA A 247 14.36 -7.77 13.00
C ALA A 247 13.08 -8.34 13.63
N SER A 248 11.91 -7.77 13.30
CA SER A 248 10.59 -8.26 13.72
C SER A 248 10.19 -9.58 13.06
N GLY A 249 10.96 -10.02 12.06
CA GLY A 249 10.75 -11.27 11.33
C GLY A 249 9.55 -11.19 10.39
N ALA A 250 9.31 -10.03 9.75
CA ALA A 250 8.26 -9.90 8.76
C ALA A 250 8.44 -10.91 7.61
N ASP A 251 7.34 -11.33 7.00
CA ASP A 251 7.33 -12.15 5.79
C ASP A 251 7.22 -11.28 4.53
N VAL A 252 6.66 -10.07 4.64
CA VAL A 252 6.54 -9.07 3.57
C VAL A 252 6.78 -7.68 4.16
N ILE A 253 7.47 -6.81 3.43
CA ILE A 253 7.52 -5.37 3.74
C ILE A 253 6.69 -4.64 2.68
N LEU A 254 5.72 -3.86 3.12
CA LEU A 254 4.88 -3.02 2.27
C LEU A 254 5.24 -1.56 2.49
N LEU A 255 5.63 -0.88 1.40
CA LEU A 255 5.90 0.54 1.36
C LEU A 255 5.03 1.17 0.24
N PRO A 256 3.78 1.56 0.56
CA PRO A 256 2.79 1.98 -0.42
C PRO A 256 2.96 3.45 -0.85
N ARG A 257 4.12 4.06 -0.60
CA ARG A 257 4.39 5.48 -0.85
C ARG A 257 5.85 5.74 -1.22
N GLY A 258 6.12 6.93 -1.75
CA GLY A 258 7.48 7.39 -2.03
C GLY A 258 8.24 7.81 -0.78
N LEU A 259 9.57 7.62 -0.80
CA LEU A 259 10.46 8.18 0.22
C LEU A 259 11.08 9.49 -0.29
N PRO A 260 11.23 10.52 0.57
CA PRO A 260 11.66 11.85 0.15
C PRO A 260 13.20 11.96 0.03
N ASP A 261 13.84 11.02 -0.68
CA ASP A 261 15.27 11.09 -1.01
C ASP A 261 15.47 12.23 -2.03
N PRO A 262 16.25 13.28 -1.70
CA PRO A 262 16.38 14.46 -2.55
C PRO A 262 17.08 14.18 -3.89
N ASN A 263 17.82 13.08 -3.99
CA ASN A 263 18.55 12.71 -5.20
C ASN A 263 17.77 11.65 -5.99
N ARG A 264 17.30 10.59 -5.34
CA ARG A 264 16.62 9.47 -6.00
C ARG A 264 15.13 9.70 -6.22
N GLY A 265 14.52 10.60 -5.46
CA GLY A 265 13.13 11.02 -5.64
C GLY A 265 12.95 12.10 -6.71
N ALA A 266 14.03 12.71 -7.20
CA ALA A 266 13.97 13.69 -8.27
C ALA A 266 13.57 13.04 -9.60
N LEU A 267 12.53 13.57 -10.25
CA LEU A 267 12.15 13.19 -11.60
C LEU A 267 13.19 13.72 -12.59
N ASN A 268 13.67 12.86 -13.50
CA ASN A 268 14.55 13.30 -14.56
C ASN A 268 13.69 13.88 -15.69
N PRO A 269 13.95 15.11 -16.16
CA PRO A 269 13.21 15.65 -17.29
C PRO A 269 13.41 14.79 -18.53
N LYS A 270 12.35 14.62 -19.33
CA LYS A 270 12.42 13.92 -20.60
C LYS A 270 13.37 14.66 -21.55
N PRO A 271 14.12 13.97 -22.43
CA PRO A 271 15.04 14.62 -23.38
C PRO A 271 14.37 15.71 -24.25
N GLU A 272 13.10 15.51 -24.58
CA GLU A 272 12.28 16.45 -25.35
C GLU A 272 12.00 17.75 -24.59
N LEU A 273 11.96 17.71 -23.26
CA LEU A 273 11.78 18.86 -22.37
C LEU A 273 13.11 19.43 -21.87
N SER A 274 14.22 18.68 -21.98
CA SER A 274 15.52 19.18 -21.50
C SER A 274 16.04 20.37 -22.30
N GLN A 275 15.72 20.45 -23.61
CA GLN A 275 16.06 21.64 -24.41
C GLN A 275 15.28 22.87 -23.94
N ASP A 276 13.96 22.74 -23.74
CA ASP A 276 13.12 23.83 -23.24
C ASP A 276 13.51 24.26 -21.80
N LEU A 277 13.95 23.31 -20.97
CA LEU A 277 14.45 23.57 -19.62
C LEU A 277 15.82 24.22 -19.62
N ASP A 278 16.71 23.87 -20.55
CA ASP A 278 18.00 24.54 -20.72
C ASP A 278 17.80 25.98 -21.22
N GLU A 279 16.85 26.20 -22.12
CA GLU A 279 16.44 27.54 -22.58
C GLU A 279 15.84 28.36 -21.44
N ARG A 280 14.95 27.76 -20.63
CA ARG A 280 14.36 28.40 -19.45
C ARG A 280 15.39 28.66 -18.35
N GLN A 281 16.30 27.73 -18.07
CA GLN A 281 17.39 27.95 -17.11
C GLN A 281 18.34 29.04 -17.58
N ASN A 282 18.62 29.11 -18.89
CA ASN A 282 19.39 30.19 -19.46
C ASN A 282 18.65 31.53 -19.36
N TRP A 283 17.33 31.54 -19.55
CA TRP A 283 16.49 32.72 -19.36
C TRP A 283 16.42 33.16 -17.90
N GLU A 284 16.20 32.24 -16.95
CA GLU A 284 16.17 32.53 -15.51
C GLU A 284 17.54 32.93 -14.97
N ARG A 285 18.65 32.37 -15.50
CA ARG A 285 20.00 32.87 -15.22
C ARG A 285 20.18 34.28 -15.76
N ALA A 286 19.74 34.56 -16.99
CA ALA A 286 19.82 35.90 -17.57
C ALA A 286 18.99 36.93 -16.78
N ASP A 287 17.79 36.56 -16.33
CA ASP A 287 16.93 37.38 -15.45
C ASP A 287 17.59 37.61 -14.08
N LEU A 288 18.15 36.56 -13.46
CA LEU A 288 18.87 36.68 -12.19
C LEU A 288 20.13 37.56 -12.31
N PHE A 289 20.89 37.43 -13.39
CA PHE A 289 22.05 38.29 -13.67
C PHE A 289 21.63 39.73 -13.92
N ALA A 290 20.54 39.98 -14.66
CA ALA A 290 19.99 41.32 -14.85
C ALA A 290 19.54 41.96 -13.52
N ARG A 291 18.91 41.17 -12.63
CA ARG A 291 18.49 41.63 -11.29
C ARG A 291 19.65 41.83 -10.32
N LEU A 292 20.76 41.11 -10.51
CA LEU A 292 22.01 41.28 -9.74
C LEU A 292 22.85 42.46 -10.25
N GLU A 293 22.84 42.75 -11.55
CA GLU A 293 23.50 43.94 -12.13
C GLU A 293 22.84 45.25 -11.67
N GLU A 294 21.54 45.22 -11.36
CA GLU A 294 20.80 46.38 -10.84
C GLU A 294 20.96 46.57 -9.30
N ALA A 295 21.50 45.59 -8.58
CA ALA A 295 21.64 45.61 -7.12
C ALA A 295 23.10 45.73 -6.67
N THR A 296 23.47 46.86 -6.03
CA THR A 296 24.75 47.03 -5.31
C THR A 296 24.56 46.81 -3.80
N PRO A 297 25.61 46.37 -3.07
CA PRO A 297 25.96 44.98 -2.74
C PRO A 297 25.11 44.37 -1.60
N PRO A 298 25.12 43.03 -1.40
CA PRO A 298 24.23 42.39 -0.44
C PRO A 298 24.71 42.63 1.00
N ALA A 299 23.82 43.22 1.81
CA ALA A 299 23.81 43.00 3.23
C ALA A 299 23.66 41.49 3.46
N SER A 300 24.43 40.95 4.41
CA SER A 300 24.41 39.54 4.79
C SER A 300 23.00 39.12 5.24
N GLU A 301 22.19 38.60 4.32
CA GLU A 301 20.98 37.88 4.65
C GLU A 301 21.38 36.58 5.35
N ILE A 302 21.17 36.57 6.65
CA ILE A 302 21.17 35.35 7.45
C ILE A 302 20.03 34.48 6.89
N ARG A 303 20.38 33.47 6.10
CA ARG A 303 19.43 32.42 5.68
C ARG A 303 19.03 31.61 6.92
N PRO A 304 17.79 31.69 7.41
CA PRO A 304 17.36 30.98 8.62
C PRO A 304 17.32 29.45 8.45
N HIS A 305 17.56 28.95 7.23
CA HIS A 305 17.55 27.54 6.86
C HIS A 305 18.87 27.06 6.28
N ALA A 306 20.00 27.60 6.72
CA ALA A 306 21.30 26.98 6.43
C ALA A 306 21.33 25.56 7.04
N VAL A 307 20.96 24.57 6.23
CA VAL A 307 20.94 23.14 6.54
C VAL A 307 22.33 22.74 7.04
N GLY A 308 22.44 22.51 8.35
CA GLY A 308 23.66 22.03 8.97
C GLY A 308 24.02 20.62 8.49
N LYS A 309 25.27 20.47 8.02
CA LYS A 309 26.00 19.23 7.67
C LYS A 309 25.33 18.31 6.61
N THR A 310 25.54 18.67 5.34
CA THR A 310 25.13 17.92 4.14
C THR A 310 25.72 16.49 4.01
N ALA A 311 26.98 16.28 4.40
CA ALA A 311 27.69 15.02 4.11
C ALA A 311 27.12 13.78 4.81
N ASN A 312 26.67 13.88 6.06
CA ASN A 312 26.10 12.74 6.80
C ASN A 312 24.74 12.32 6.24
N ARG A 313 23.97 13.29 5.74
CA ARG A 313 22.64 13.03 5.17
C ARG A 313 22.72 12.27 3.85
N ASP A 314 23.65 12.64 2.97
CA ASP A 314 23.87 11.92 1.71
C ASP A 314 24.38 10.49 1.95
N LEU A 315 25.27 10.31 2.94
CA LEU A 315 25.71 8.98 3.38
C LEU A 315 24.52 8.14 3.85
N ALA A 316 23.65 8.69 4.70
CA ALA A 316 22.48 7.98 5.22
C ALA A 316 21.48 7.60 4.11
N TRP A 317 21.20 8.48 3.13
CA TRP A 317 20.38 8.14 1.97
C TRP A 317 20.99 7.01 1.12
N ASN A 318 22.31 7.03 0.91
CA ASN A 318 23.01 5.95 0.20
C ASN A 318 22.97 4.62 0.97
N ILE A 319 23.15 4.67 2.29
CA ILE A 319 23.00 3.50 3.18
C ILE A 319 21.59 2.94 3.06
N LEU A 320 20.55 3.78 3.17
CA LEU A 320 19.16 3.36 3.06
C LEU A 320 18.89 2.63 1.74
N ALA A 321 19.33 3.18 0.61
CA ALA A 321 19.14 2.54 -0.69
C ALA A 321 19.80 1.14 -0.76
N LYS A 322 21.02 1.00 -0.24
CA LYS A 322 21.74 -0.28 -0.18
C LYS A 322 21.08 -1.27 0.79
N LEU A 323 20.58 -0.76 1.92
CA LEU A 323 19.87 -1.53 2.94
C LEU A 323 18.56 -2.10 2.40
N ILE A 324 17.74 -1.29 1.72
CA ILE A 324 16.50 -1.74 1.08
C ILE A 324 16.80 -2.89 0.11
N VAL A 325 17.82 -2.75 -0.73
CA VAL A 325 18.23 -3.81 -1.67
C VAL A 325 18.67 -5.08 -0.94
N ALA A 326 19.47 -4.98 0.13
CA ALA A 326 19.92 -6.15 0.89
C ALA A 326 18.77 -6.87 1.60
N ILE A 327 17.89 -6.12 2.29
CA ILE A 327 16.69 -6.66 2.93
C ILE A 327 15.79 -7.32 1.90
N SER A 328 15.60 -6.70 0.73
CA SER A 328 14.72 -7.22 -0.31
C SER A 328 15.13 -8.61 -0.82
N ARG A 329 16.40 -9.01 -0.70
CA ARG A 329 16.85 -10.36 -1.05
C ARG A 329 16.43 -11.42 -0.03
N LYS A 330 15.96 -11.00 1.14
CA LYS A 330 15.56 -11.86 2.26
C LYS A 330 14.07 -11.80 2.54
N VAL A 331 13.47 -10.63 2.39
CA VAL A 331 12.03 -10.38 2.58
C VAL A 331 11.55 -9.57 1.38
N PRO A 332 10.50 -9.97 0.64
CA PRO A 332 10.00 -9.16 -0.47
C PRO A 332 9.59 -7.76 0.00
N VAL A 333 10.02 -6.73 -0.72
CA VAL A 333 9.67 -5.33 -0.45
C VAL A 333 8.75 -4.86 -1.58
N VAL A 334 7.46 -4.69 -1.28
CA VAL A 334 6.44 -4.27 -2.24
C VAL A 334 6.31 -2.75 -2.20
N CYS A 335 6.51 -2.11 -3.35
CA CYS A 335 6.52 -0.65 -3.47
C CYS A 335 5.53 -0.16 -4.52
N ALA A 336 4.80 0.91 -4.19
CA ALA A 336 3.99 1.66 -5.13
C ALA A 336 4.87 2.31 -6.22
N ALA A 337 4.45 2.21 -7.49
CA ALA A 337 5.19 2.74 -8.63
C ALA A 337 5.22 4.29 -8.71
N GLY A 338 4.19 4.97 -8.19
CA GLY A 338 4.02 6.41 -8.29
C GLY A 338 2.72 6.82 -8.98
N ASN A 339 2.26 8.04 -8.71
CA ASN A 339 0.93 8.54 -9.09
C ASN A 339 1.00 9.81 -9.97
N ASP A 340 2.09 9.99 -10.72
CA ASP A 340 2.34 11.21 -11.52
C ASP A 340 2.02 11.01 -13.01
N GLY A 341 1.64 9.80 -13.42
CA GLY A 341 1.44 9.44 -14.82
C GLY A 341 2.75 9.39 -15.61
N GLU A 342 3.87 9.23 -14.90
CA GLU A 342 5.20 9.39 -15.48
C GLU A 342 5.84 8.07 -15.90
N SER A 343 6.68 8.17 -16.94
CA SER A 343 7.45 7.03 -17.47
C SER A 343 8.70 6.68 -16.62
N GLN A 344 8.66 7.04 -15.33
CA GLN A 344 9.69 6.82 -14.33
C GLN A 344 9.04 6.45 -12.99
N LEU A 345 9.62 5.48 -12.29
CA LEU A 345 9.10 5.04 -10.99
C LEU A 345 9.64 5.91 -9.85
N ILE A 346 8.84 6.11 -8.82
CA ILE A 346 9.28 6.81 -7.60
C ILE A 346 10.28 5.96 -6.80
N TYR A 347 11.04 6.61 -5.93
CA TYR A 347 11.90 5.94 -4.97
C TYR A 347 11.08 5.40 -3.77
N PRO A 348 11.25 4.13 -3.35
CA PRO A 348 12.27 3.17 -3.77
C PRO A 348 11.83 2.13 -4.81
N ALA A 349 10.64 2.22 -5.40
CA ALA A 349 10.23 1.32 -6.49
C ALA A 349 11.23 1.32 -7.66
N SER A 350 11.88 2.46 -7.92
CA SER A 350 12.97 2.62 -8.89
C SER A 350 14.25 1.83 -8.56
N LEU A 351 14.36 1.21 -7.38
CA LEU A 351 15.44 0.26 -7.05
C LEU A 351 15.17 -1.17 -7.53
N ALA A 352 13.97 -1.47 -8.03
CA ALA A 352 13.62 -2.81 -8.49
C ALA A 352 14.56 -3.29 -9.60
N ALA A 353 15.08 -4.50 -9.44
CA ALA A 353 15.96 -5.17 -10.38
C ALA A 353 15.73 -6.69 -10.35
N ALA A 354 16.19 -7.41 -11.38
CA ALA A 354 16.03 -8.86 -11.47
C ALA A 354 16.74 -9.63 -10.32
N ASN A 355 17.78 -9.04 -9.72
CA ASN A 355 18.62 -9.66 -8.68
C ASN A 355 18.30 -9.18 -7.25
N ASN A 356 17.13 -8.58 -7.04
CA ASN A 356 16.62 -8.22 -5.73
C ASN A 356 15.12 -8.54 -5.62
N GLY A 357 14.58 -8.62 -4.40
CA GLY A 357 13.17 -8.91 -4.15
C GLY A 357 12.29 -7.67 -3.99
N ILE A 358 12.68 -6.53 -4.61
CA ILE A 358 11.84 -5.34 -4.65
C ILE A 358 10.80 -5.53 -5.76
N VAL A 359 9.52 -5.42 -5.42
CA VAL A 359 8.40 -5.56 -6.34
C VAL A 359 7.79 -4.18 -6.56
N ALA A 360 8.07 -3.57 -7.71
CA ALA A 360 7.47 -2.30 -8.11
C ALA A 360 6.11 -2.53 -8.77
N VAL A 361 5.05 -1.95 -8.19
CA VAL A 361 3.65 -2.23 -8.54
C VAL A 361 2.97 -1.02 -9.16
N GLY A 362 2.53 -1.17 -10.40
CA GLY A 362 1.69 -0.20 -11.10
C GLY A 362 0.21 -0.53 -10.96
N ALA A 363 -0.64 0.40 -11.36
CA ALA A 363 -2.09 0.29 -11.26
C ALA A 363 -2.75 0.19 -12.64
N VAL A 364 -3.75 -0.69 -12.75
CA VAL A 364 -4.60 -0.88 -13.93
C VAL A 364 -6.07 -0.85 -13.55
N THR A 365 -6.89 -0.44 -14.51
CA THR A 365 -8.36 -0.39 -14.36
C THR A 365 -9.00 -1.66 -14.91
N PRO A 366 -10.25 -1.97 -14.53
CA PRO A 366 -11.05 -3.01 -15.17
C PRO A 366 -11.14 -2.91 -16.69
N ASN A 367 -11.02 -1.70 -17.24
CA ASN A 367 -11.06 -1.48 -18.69
C ASN A 367 -9.79 -1.95 -19.42
N GLY A 368 -8.84 -2.58 -18.73
CA GLY A 368 -7.61 -3.12 -19.32
C GLY A 368 -6.58 -2.04 -19.65
N TYR A 369 -6.73 -0.83 -19.12
CA TYR A 369 -5.75 0.24 -19.28
C TYR A 369 -5.03 0.51 -17.98
N ARG A 370 -3.85 1.13 -18.06
CA ARG A 370 -3.20 1.75 -16.91
C ARG A 370 -4.14 2.79 -16.27
N SER A 371 -4.18 2.85 -14.95
CA SER A 371 -4.86 3.95 -14.23
C SER A 371 -4.20 5.28 -14.61
N GLY A 372 -4.98 6.34 -14.78
CA GLY A 372 -4.48 7.60 -15.37
C GLY A 372 -3.20 8.11 -14.69
N TYR A 373 -3.13 8.05 -13.37
CA TYR A 373 -1.99 8.48 -12.56
C TYR A 373 -0.81 7.50 -12.52
N SER A 374 -0.94 6.22 -12.92
CA SER A 374 0.07 5.22 -12.55
C SER A 374 1.40 5.47 -13.27
N ASN A 375 2.50 5.55 -12.53
CA ASN A 375 3.82 5.56 -13.16
C ASN A 375 4.14 4.18 -13.78
N TYR A 376 5.00 4.19 -14.80
CA TYR A 376 5.35 3.01 -15.60
C TYR A 376 6.80 3.11 -16.09
N GLY A 377 7.30 2.06 -16.75
CA GLY A 377 8.65 2.05 -17.33
C GLY A 377 9.43 0.76 -17.07
N THR A 378 10.68 0.72 -17.49
CA THR A 378 11.50 -0.50 -17.57
C THR A 378 11.76 -1.23 -16.24
N LYS A 379 11.59 -0.55 -15.11
CA LYS A 379 11.78 -1.14 -13.77
C LYS A 379 10.47 -1.62 -13.14
N LEU A 380 9.34 -1.41 -13.80
CA LEU A 380 8.04 -1.87 -13.31
C LEU A 380 8.04 -3.40 -13.24
N THR A 381 7.67 -3.96 -12.10
CA THR A 381 7.72 -5.42 -11.91
C THR A 381 6.45 -6.07 -12.41
N LEU A 382 5.29 -5.55 -12.00
CA LEU A 382 3.96 -6.06 -12.36
C LEU A 382 2.89 -4.98 -12.11
N VAL A 383 1.65 -5.28 -12.45
CA VAL A 383 0.50 -4.41 -12.17
C VAL A 383 -0.60 -5.15 -11.39
N ALA A 384 -1.37 -4.38 -10.64
CA ALA A 384 -2.52 -4.82 -9.88
C ALA A 384 -3.70 -3.84 -10.07
N PRO A 385 -4.95 -4.30 -9.84
CA PRO A 385 -6.13 -3.46 -10.03
C PRO A 385 -6.15 -2.27 -9.09
N SER A 386 -6.65 -1.13 -9.57
CA SER A 386 -6.94 0.08 -8.78
C SER A 386 -8.05 0.91 -9.44
N ASP A 387 -8.30 2.11 -8.89
CA ASP A 387 -9.18 3.13 -9.46
C ASP A 387 -8.59 3.80 -10.71
N ASP A 388 -9.30 4.79 -11.24
CA ASP A 388 -8.90 5.56 -12.42
C ASP A 388 -8.83 7.07 -12.14
N PHE A 389 -8.24 7.81 -13.07
CA PHE A 389 -8.11 9.25 -13.02
C PHE A 389 -8.36 9.84 -14.41
N GLU A 390 -9.05 10.98 -14.44
CA GLU A 390 -9.28 11.72 -15.68
C GLU A 390 -7.98 12.29 -16.23
N ILE A 391 -7.79 12.17 -17.54
CA ILE A 391 -6.59 12.62 -18.24
C ILE A 391 -7.01 13.52 -19.40
N TYR A 392 -6.45 14.73 -19.42
CA TYR A 392 -6.59 15.65 -20.54
C TYR A 392 -5.21 16.16 -20.97
N THR A 393 -4.64 15.50 -21.97
CA THR A 393 -3.35 15.85 -22.56
C THR A 393 -3.48 15.94 -24.08
N ARG A 394 -2.43 16.45 -24.75
CA ARG A 394 -2.36 16.43 -26.22
C ARG A 394 -2.37 15.02 -26.83
N HIS A 395 -2.07 13.99 -26.02
CA HIS A 395 -1.94 12.59 -26.44
C HIS A 395 -3.19 11.78 -26.13
N GLN A 396 -3.94 12.16 -25.10
CA GLN A 396 -5.04 11.37 -24.58
C GLN A 396 -6.16 12.23 -23.98
N LEU A 397 -7.40 11.81 -24.25
CA LEU A 397 -8.61 12.25 -23.56
C LEU A 397 -9.26 11.06 -22.84
N ARG A 398 -9.34 11.13 -21.50
CA ARG A 398 -10.04 10.20 -20.62
C ARG A 398 -10.84 11.03 -19.61
N VAL A 399 -12.17 10.95 -19.69
CA VAL A 399 -13.08 11.78 -18.90
C VAL A 399 -14.15 10.90 -18.30
N ASP A 400 -14.51 11.15 -17.05
CA ASP A 400 -15.64 10.53 -16.37
C ASP A 400 -16.94 11.06 -16.99
N ARG A 401 -17.61 10.23 -17.79
CA ARG A 401 -18.88 10.61 -18.42
C ARG A 401 -20.12 10.33 -17.57
N THR A 402 -19.95 9.82 -16.36
CA THR A 402 -21.05 9.60 -15.42
C THR A 402 -21.30 10.79 -14.53
N ASP A 403 -20.37 11.75 -14.45
CA ASP A 403 -20.59 13.03 -13.79
C ASP A 403 -21.74 13.79 -14.48
N PRO A 404 -22.85 14.13 -13.79
CA PRO A 404 -23.96 14.86 -14.38
C PRO A 404 -23.59 16.26 -14.87
N MET A 405 -22.45 16.82 -14.45
CA MET A 405 -21.92 18.10 -14.92
C MET A 405 -21.07 17.98 -16.18
N VAL A 406 -20.66 16.76 -16.58
CA VAL A 406 -19.77 16.55 -17.72
C VAL A 406 -20.37 17.09 -19.03
N GLU A 407 -21.70 17.00 -19.20
CA GLU A 407 -22.39 17.48 -20.40
C GLU A 407 -22.40 19.01 -20.52
N GLN A 408 -22.11 19.73 -19.43
CA GLN A 408 -22.02 21.20 -19.43
C GLN A 408 -20.67 21.70 -19.96
N HIS A 409 -19.70 20.81 -20.16
CA HIS A 409 -18.35 21.14 -20.58
C HIS A 409 -18.09 20.61 -22.00
N PHE A 410 -17.48 21.45 -22.84
CA PHE A 410 -17.04 21.03 -24.17
C PHE A 410 -15.64 20.40 -24.09
N TYR A 411 -15.55 19.12 -24.43
CA TYR A 411 -14.28 18.39 -24.55
C TYR A 411 -14.06 17.95 -25.99
N HIS A 412 -12.88 18.24 -26.54
CA HIS A 412 -12.48 17.79 -27.86
C HIS A 412 -11.12 17.10 -27.78
N PRO A 413 -10.97 15.85 -28.24
CA PRO A 413 -9.70 15.12 -28.11
C PRO A 413 -8.58 15.71 -28.97
N GLY A 414 -8.91 16.57 -29.93
CA GLY A 414 -7.93 17.12 -30.87
C GLY A 414 -7.32 15.99 -31.69
N THR A 415 -6.00 15.85 -31.61
CA THR A 415 -5.24 14.72 -32.17
C THR A 415 -5.03 13.57 -31.18
N GLY A 416 -5.39 13.77 -29.91
CA GLY A 416 -5.22 12.78 -28.86
C GLY A 416 -6.18 11.60 -29.01
N LYS A 417 -5.80 10.46 -28.42
CA LYS A 417 -6.62 9.25 -28.42
C LYS A 417 -7.65 9.29 -27.30
N VAL A 418 -8.89 8.92 -27.59
CA VAL A 418 -9.92 8.75 -26.57
C VAL A 418 -9.73 7.40 -25.87
N ILE A 419 -9.62 7.42 -24.55
CA ILE A 419 -9.47 6.24 -23.70
C ILE A 419 -10.64 6.20 -22.69
N PRO A 420 -11.33 5.07 -22.53
CA PRO A 420 -12.48 4.99 -21.61
C PRO A 420 -12.03 5.15 -20.16
N HIS A 421 -12.77 5.98 -19.42
CA HIS A 421 -12.65 6.11 -17.97
C HIS A 421 -13.33 4.93 -17.26
N SER A 422 -12.75 4.47 -16.15
CA SER A 422 -13.36 3.48 -15.27
C SER A 422 -13.87 4.11 -13.99
N HIS A 423 -15.12 3.82 -13.62
CA HIS A 423 -15.73 4.30 -12.36
C HIS A 423 -15.55 3.34 -11.18
N PHE A 424 -14.85 2.22 -11.39
CA PHE A 424 -14.51 1.30 -10.31
C PHE A 424 -13.42 1.90 -9.43
N SER A 425 -13.58 1.77 -8.11
CA SER A 425 -12.59 2.13 -7.10
C SER A 425 -12.34 0.96 -6.15
N LEU A 426 -11.26 1.01 -5.38
CA LEU A 426 -10.98 0.00 -4.36
C LEU A 426 -11.76 0.35 -3.10
N LEU A 427 -12.80 -0.39 -2.76
CA LEU A 427 -13.38 -0.27 -1.42
C LEU A 427 -12.39 -0.83 -0.39
N THR A 428 -12.11 -0.06 0.65
CA THR A 428 -11.28 -0.48 1.78
C THR A 428 -11.68 0.22 3.08
N THR A 429 -11.05 -0.15 4.18
CA THR A 429 -11.24 0.43 5.51
C THR A 429 -10.79 1.88 5.58
N ASP A 430 -11.40 2.69 6.45
CA ASP A 430 -11.09 4.12 6.61
C ASP A 430 -11.16 4.54 8.09
N LEU A 431 -10.62 5.71 8.40
CA LEU A 431 -10.83 6.33 9.71
C LEU A 431 -12.24 6.94 9.79
N PRO A 432 -13.00 6.68 10.86
CA PRO A 432 -14.27 7.37 11.05
C PRO A 432 -14.07 8.87 11.29
N GLY A 433 -15.07 9.67 10.93
CA GLY A 433 -15.08 11.13 11.15
C GLY A 433 -14.28 11.93 10.11
N THR A 434 -13.61 12.99 10.55
CA THR A 434 -12.96 13.98 9.65
C THR A 434 -11.59 13.57 9.13
N PHE A 435 -10.95 12.57 9.76
CA PHE A 435 -9.59 12.16 9.41
C PHE A 435 -9.52 11.09 8.32
N GLY A 436 -10.65 10.48 7.97
CA GLY A 436 -10.76 9.51 6.87
C GLY A 436 -10.87 10.15 5.49
N TYR A 437 -10.61 9.37 4.46
CA TYR A 437 -10.78 9.78 3.05
C TYR A 437 -12.22 10.12 2.70
N ALA A 438 -13.19 9.36 3.20
CA ALA A 438 -14.59 9.60 2.88
C ALA A 438 -15.10 10.93 3.47
N GLY A 439 -14.48 11.38 4.58
CA GLY A 439 -14.95 12.51 5.37
C GLY A 439 -16.35 12.26 5.96
N GLY A 440 -16.57 12.62 7.22
CA GLY A 440 -17.94 12.70 7.75
C GLY A 440 -18.72 13.85 7.11
N SER A 441 -20.06 13.79 7.13
CA SER A 441 -20.90 14.99 7.00
C SER A 441 -21.28 15.51 8.38
N ASP A 442 -21.62 16.81 8.48
CA ASP A 442 -22.06 17.37 9.77
C ASP A 442 -23.35 16.68 10.26
N PRO A 443 -23.48 16.43 11.58
CA PRO A 443 -22.60 16.89 12.67
C PRO A 443 -21.36 16.00 12.89
N TYR A 444 -21.17 14.92 12.14
CA TYR A 444 -20.17 13.88 12.40
C TYR A 444 -18.74 14.26 11.96
N SER A 445 -18.58 15.13 10.95
CA SER A 445 -17.30 15.77 10.59
C SER A 445 -16.79 16.76 11.62
N SER A 446 -17.68 17.33 12.44
CA SER A 446 -17.35 18.35 13.43
C SER A 446 -16.85 17.79 14.77
N ILE A 447 -16.90 16.46 14.93
CA ILE A 447 -16.52 15.76 16.17
C ILE A 447 -15.08 15.29 16.02
N LEU A 448 -14.16 15.93 16.76
CA LEU A 448 -12.86 15.32 17.08
C LEU A 448 -13.16 14.00 17.81
N PRO A 449 -12.60 12.84 17.38
CA PRO A 449 -12.76 11.59 18.14
C PRO A 449 -12.24 11.83 19.57
N PRO A 450 -13.08 11.70 20.63
CA PRO A 450 -13.07 10.42 21.36
C PRO A 450 -14.37 9.98 22.09
N HIS A 451 -14.31 8.71 22.53
CA HIS A 451 -15.05 7.95 23.56
C HIS A 451 -16.43 7.32 23.28
N ASP A 452 -17.42 8.03 22.77
CA ASP A 452 -18.79 7.49 22.68
C ASP A 452 -19.44 7.64 21.29
N ASN A 453 -18.65 7.90 20.23
CA ASN A 453 -19.20 8.00 18.88
C ASN A 453 -19.17 6.64 18.18
N PRO A 454 -20.32 5.94 18.01
CA PRO A 454 -20.43 4.67 17.32
C PRO A 454 -20.08 4.68 15.82
N GLY A 455 -19.43 5.72 15.29
CA GLY A 455 -19.11 5.82 13.86
C GLY A 455 -20.35 6.00 12.97
N ILE A 456 -21.45 6.50 13.53
CA ILE A 456 -22.61 6.89 12.74
C ILE A 456 -22.19 8.15 11.97
N GLY A 457 -22.09 8.08 10.63
CA GLY A 457 -22.00 9.25 9.75
C GLY A 457 -20.63 9.65 9.19
N GLY A 458 -19.54 8.92 9.50
CA GLY A 458 -18.26 8.99 8.77
C GLY A 458 -17.75 7.56 8.58
N GLY A 459 -17.77 7.05 7.35
CA GLY A 459 -17.73 5.60 7.09
C GLY A 459 -16.44 4.93 7.53
N TYR A 460 -16.55 3.75 8.15
CA TYR A 460 -15.43 2.80 8.30
C TYR A 460 -14.82 2.35 6.97
N TYR A 461 -15.34 2.83 5.84
CA TYR A 461 -14.92 2.43 4.51
C TYR A 461 -14.87 3.63 3.59
N THR A 462 -14.03 3.53 2.58
CA THR A 462 -13.83 4.57 1.57
C THR A 462 -13.56 3.98 0.20
N ALA A 463 -13.84 4.77 -0.84
CA ALA A 463 -13.33 4.55 -2.17
C ALA A 463 -11.86 4.99 -2.19
N PHE A 464 -10.96 4.04 -2.44
CA PHE A 464 -9.53 4.23 -2.43
C PHE A 464 -8.91 3.87 -3.79
N GLY A 465 -7.66 4.29 -3.96
CA GLY A 465 -7.01 4.28 -5.24
C GLY A 465 -5.50 4.40 -5.16
N GLY A 466 -4.90 4.78 -6.28
CA GLY A 466 -3.46 4.98 -6.39
C GLY A 466 -2.68 3.67 -6.60
N THR A 467 -1.39 3.82 -6.93
CA THR A 467 -0.44 2.70 -6.91
C THR A 467 -0.16 2.19 -5.49
N SER A 468 -0.53 2.95 -4.47
CA SER A 468 -0.58 2.55 -3.06
C SER A 468 -1.57 1.40 -2.82
N GLY A 469 -2.80 1.52 -3.35
CA GLY A 469 -3.82 0.47 -3.30
C GLY A 469 -3.38 -0.79 -4.05
N ALA A 470 -2.86 -0.62 -5.27
CA ALA A 470 -2.31 -1.72 -6.06
C ALA A 470 -1.17 -2.46 -5.32
N ALA A 471 -0.24 -1.72 -4.69
CA ALA A 471 0.84 -2.29 -3.89
C ALA A 471 0.32 -3.06 -2.65
N ALA A 472 -0.72 -2.54 -2.00
CA ALA A 472 -1.36 -3.20 -0.86
C ALA A 472 -1.91 -4.58 -1.23
N LEU A 473 -2.59 -4.65 -2.37
CA LEU A 473 -3.12 -5.89 -2.91
C LEU A 473 -2.02 -6.92 -3.20
N VAL A 474 -0.93 -6.50 -3.84
CA VAL A 474 0.22 -7.37 -4.13
C VAL A 474 0.92 -7.84 -2.86
N ALA A 475 1.04 -6.98 -1.84
CA ALA A 475 1.58 -7.38 -0.55
C ALA A 475 0.68 -8.41 0.16
N GLY A 476 -0.64 -8.29 0.02
CA GLY A 476 -1.58 -9.32 0.45
C GLY A 476 -1.36 -10.66 -0.27
N VAL A 477 -1.12 -10.65 -1.60
CA VAL A 477 -0.79 -11.88 -2.33
C VAL A 477 0.56 -12.45 -1.87
N ALA A 478 1.56 -11.61 -1.63
CA ALA A 478 2.84 -12.06 -1.07
C ALA A 478 2.68 -12.68 0.33
N ALA A 479 1.76 -12.17 1.15
CA ALA A 479 1.40 -12.76 2.43
C ALA A 479 0.71 -14.12 2.26
N LEU A 480 -0.19 -14.27 1.27
CA LEU A 480 -0.76 -15.57 0.89
C LEU A 480 0.33 -16.59 0.53
N LEU A 481 1.33 -16.19 -0.25
CA LEU A 481 2.47 -17.06 -0.59
C LEU A 481 3.24 -17.50 0.66
N ALA A 482 3.54 -16.55 1.55
CA ALA A 482 4.24 -16.85 2.80
C ALA A 482 3.41 -17.78 3.71
N ARG A 483 2.10 -17.55 3.81
CA ARG A 483 1.18 -18.38 4.59
C ARG A 483 1.08 -19.79 4.00
N ALA A 484 0.94 -19.92 2.68
CA ALA A 484 0.95 -21.19 1.97
C ALA A 484 2.28 -21.95 2.17
N ASN A 485 3.42 -21.25 2.11
CA ASN A 485 4.73 -21.82 2.37
C ASN A 485 4.86 -22.32 3.82
N LYS A 486 4.38 -21.54 4.80
CA LYS A 486 4.33 -21.95 6.21
C LYS A 486 3.41 -23.15 6.44
N ALA A 487 2.28 -23.20 5.74
CA ALA A 487 1.37 -24.33 5.82
C ALA A 487 2.03 -25.63 5.32
N LYS A 488 2.78 -25.54 4.22
CA LYS A 488 3.47 -26.67 3.59
C LYS A 488 4.74 -27.11 4.32
N GLN A 489 5.58 -26.16 4.73
CA GLN A 489 6.95 -26.42 5.23
C GLN A 489 7.07 -26.25 6.75
N GLY A 490 6.00 -25.80 7.41
CA GLY A 490 5.93 -25.58 8.85
C GLY A 490 6.01 -24.10 9.27
N PRO A 491 5.61 -23.77 10.52
CA PRO A 491 5.39 -22.38 10.97
C PRO A 491 6.59 -21.44 10.84
N ALA A 492 7.81 -21.97 10.99
CA ALA A 492 9.06 -21.22 10.92
C ALA A 492 9.57 -21.00 9.48
N ALA A 493 8.94 -21.61 8.48
CA ALA A 493 9.36 -21.47 7.09
C ALA A 493 9.28 -20.01 6.63
N LYS A 494 10.26 -19.63 5.81
CA LYS A 494 10.39 -18.32 5.18
C LYS A 494 10.54 -18.49 3.68
N LEU A 495 9.86 -17.63 2.93
CA LEU A 495 10.04 -17.49 1.49
C LEU A 495 10.88 -16.24 1.28
N ASP A 496 12.11 -16.40 0.76
CA ASP A 496 12.98 -15.24 0.56
C ASP A 496 12.43 -14.31 -0.52
N GLY A 497 12.88 -13.05 -0.52
CA GLY A 497 12.31 -12.04 -1.41
C GLY A 497 12.59 -12.28 -2.90
N LEU A 498 13.68 -12.96 -3.27
CA LEU A 498 13.93 -13.32 -4.68
C LEU A 498 12.97 -14.41 -5.14
N SER A 499 12.83 -15.46 -4.33
CA SER A 499 11.88 -16.55 -4.59
C SER A 499 10.44 -16.04 -4.65
N SER A 500 10.04 -15.20 -3.68
CA SER A 500 8.71 -14.57 -3.67
C SER A 500 8.47 -13.72 -4.91
N LYS A 501 9.41 -12.83 -5.28
CA LYS A 501 9.28 -12.00 -6.48
C LYS A 501 9.20 -12.85 -7.75
N SER A 502 10.02 -13.91 -7.84
CA SER A 502 10.02 -14.81 -9.00
C SER A 502 8.67 -15.52 -9.17
N ILE A 503 8.05 -15.97 -8.07
CA ILE A 503 6.73 -16.60 -8.10
C ILE A 503 5.66 -15.59 -8.53
N LEU A 504 5.67 -14.38 -7.96
CA LEU A 504 4.73 -13.32 -8.32
C LEU A 504 4.83 -12.98 -9.82
N VAL A 505 6.05 -12.78 -10.34
CA VAL A 505 6.29 -12.49 -11.76
C VAL A 505 5.85 -13.64 -12.66
N ALA A 506 6.14 -14.89 -12.29
CA ALA A 506 5.74 -16.06 -13.07
C ALA A 506 4.22 -16.27 -13.09
N ALA A 507 3.49 -15.74 -12.10
CA ALA A 507 2.04 -15.78 -12.03
C ALA A 507 1.36 -14.64 -12.79
N CYS A 508 2.11 -13.70 -13.37
CA CYS A 508 1.55 -12.58 -14.13
C CYS A 508 1.26 -12.94 -15.60
N ASP A 509 0.31 -12.22 -16.21
CA ASP A 509 0.03 -12.30 -17.65
C ASP A 509 -0.20 -10.91 -18.27
N GLN A 510 0.59 -10.56 -19.29
CA GLN A 510 0.48 -9.31 -20.05
C GLN A 510 -0.74 -9.28 -20.98
N ASN A 511 -1.41 -10.40 -21.19
CA ASN A 511 -2.64 -10.51 -21.98
C ASN A 511 -3.87 -10.76 -21.11
N ALA A 512 -3.72 -10.69 -19.78
CA ALA A 512 -4.83 -10.83 -18.86
C ALA A 512 -5.91 -9.76 -19.12
N ILE A 513 -7.15 -10.17 -18.88
CA ILE A 513 -8.30 -9.29 -18.79
C ILE A 513 -8.51 -8.98 -17.30
N VAL A 514 -8.64 -7.69 -16.97
CA VAL A 514 -8.88 -7.25 -15.59
C VAL A 514 -10.37 -7.40 -15.31
N LYS A 515 -10.77 -8.46 -14.59
CA LYS A 515 -12.18 -8.67 -14.19
C LYS A 515 -12.70 -7.46 -13.39
N PRO A 516 -13.96 -7.04 -13.56
CA PRO A 516 -14.98 -7.63 -14.42
C PRO A 516 -14.99 -7.14 -15.87
N GLY A 517 -14.01 -6.32 -16.27
CA GLY A 517 -13.93 -5.83 -17.64
C GLY A 517 -13.60 -6.94 -18.64
N THR A 518 -13.58 -6.56 -19.91
CA THR A 518 -13.47 -7.50 -21.05
C THR A 518 -12.25 -7.22 -21.93
N THR A 519 -11.58 -6.10 -21.72
CA THR A 519 -10.44 -5.66 -22.51
C THR A 519 -9.14 -6.20 -21.92
N PRO A 520 -8.30 -6.90 -22.72
CA PRO A 520 -6.96 -7.27 -22.27
C PRO A 520 -6.10 -6.04 -21.99
N LEU A 521 -5.07 -6.20 -21.15
CA LEU A 521 -4.10 -5.13 -20.89
C LEU A 521 -3.59 -4.49 -22.19
N THR A 522 -3.85 -3.19 -22.35
CA THR A 522 -3.65 -2.42 -23.58
C THR A 522 -2.92 -1.10 -23.26
N PRO A 523 -1.73 -0.87 -23.86
CA PRO A 523 -0.98 0.38 -23.65
C PRO A 523 -1.74 1.63 -24.11
N ASP A 524 -1.58 2.72 -23.37
CA ASP A 524 -2.17 4.03 -23.61
C ASP A 524 -1.10 5.11 -23.97
N PRO A 525 -1.43 6.11 -24.82
CA PRO A 525 -0.50 7.19 -25.15
C PRO A 525 -0.58 8.32 -24.10
N MET A 526 0.17 8.16 -23.01
CA MET A 526 0.16 9.14 -21.90
C MET A 526 1.08 10.34 -22.17
N ASN A 527 2.35 10.05 -22.46
CA ASN A 527 3.41 11.06 -22.54
C ASN A 527 3.94 11.30 -23.96
N ALA A 528 3.57 10.45 -24.93
CA ALA A 528 3.85 10.64 -26.35
C ALA A 528 2.88 9.84 -27.22
N ASP A 529 2.60 10.32 -28.45
CA ASP A 529 1.64 9.68 -29.38
C ASP A 529 2.07 8.25 -29.76
N ASN A 530 3.38 8.03 -29.92
CA ASN A 530 3.96 6.74 -30.30
C ASN A 530 4.35 5.86 -29.11
N GLU A 531 4.10 6.29 -27.88
CA GLU A 531 4.56 5.55 -26.69
C GLU A 531 4.03 4.11 -26.58
N PRO A 532 2.79 3.79 -27.02
CA PRO A 532 2.31 2.41 -27.05
C PRO A 532 3.21 1.43 -27.81
N THR A 533 4.06 1.91 -28.73
CA THR A 533 5.03 1.08 -29.47
C THR A 533 6.14 0.51 -28.58
N LYS A 534 6.36 1.03 -27.36
CA LYS A 534 7.31 0.47 -26.37
C LYS A 534 6.88 -0.90 -25.83
N GLY A 535 5.64 -1.31 -26.08
CA GLY A 535 5.14 -2.66 -25.79
C GLY A 535 4.64 -2.85 -24.36
N LYS A 536 3.87 -3.92 -24.14
CA LYS A 536 3.16 -4.19 -22.88
C LYS A 536 4.07 -4.30 -21.67
N GLY A 537 5.26 -4.88 -21.82
CA GLY A 537 6.22 -5.00 -20.71
C GLY A 537 6.66 -3.66 -20.13
N TYR A 538 6.72 -2.60 -20.95
CA TYR A 538 7.06 -1.26 -20.50
C TYR A 538 5.94 -0.62 -19.65
N PHE A 539 4.69 -0.91 -19.98
CA PHE A 539 3.50 -0.34 -19.32
C PHE A 539 3.01 -1.17 -18.13
N PHE A 540 3.21 -2.48 -18.17
CA PHE A 540 2.58 -3.42 -17.25
C PHE A 540 3.58 -4.36 -16.55
N GLY A 541 4.88 -4.22 -16.80
CA GLY A 541 5.89 -5.14 -16.25
C GLY A 541 5.62 -6.58 -16.72
N ALA A 542 5.55 -7.53 -15.78
CA ALA A 542 5.17 -8.91 -16.07
C ALA A 542 3.68 -9.10 -16.42
N GLY A 543 2.83 -8.08 -16.20
CA GLY A 543 1.39 -8.14 -16.44
C GLY A 543 0.56 -8.15 -15.15
N LEU A 544 -0.72 -8.50 -15.28
CA LEU A 544 -1.65 -8.60 -14.15
C LEU A 544 -1.33 -9.85 -13.32
N LEU A 545 -1.20 -9.69 -12.01
CA LEU A 545 -0.96 -10.78 -11.07
C LEU A 545 -2.20 -11.68 -10.88
N ASP A 546 -1.98 -13.00 -10.88
CA ASP A 546 -2.96 -14.03 -10.53
C ASP A 546 -2.56 -14.75 -9.23
N ALA A 547 -3.30 -14.51 -8.16
CA ALA A 547 -3.04 -15.06 -6.83
C ALA A 547 -3.20 -16.59 -6.79
N GLY A 548 -4.14 -17.15 -7.56
CA GLY A 548 -4.37 -18.59 -7.65
C GLY A 548 -3.16 -19.30 -8.26
N LYS A 549 -2.64 -18.79 -9.39
CA LYS A 549 -1.40 -19.30 -10.01
C LYS A 549 -0.21 -19.15 -9.08
N ALA A 550 -0.10 -18.01 -8.40
CA ALA A 550 1.01 -17.75 -7.48
C ALA A 550 1.02 -18.74 -6.30
N VAL A 551 -0.12 -18.97 -5.66
CA VAL A 551 -0.24 -19.93 -4.55
C VAL A 551 -0.03 -21.36 -5.02
N ALA A 552 -0.58 -21.74 -6.18
CA ALA A 552 -0.38 -23.08 -6.75
C ALA A 552 1.12 -23.39 -6.94
N ALA A 553 1.93 -22.41 -7.35
CA ALA A 553 3.38 -22.58 -7.48
C ALA A 553 4.09 -22.91 -6.14
N VAL A 554 3.56 -22.44 -5.01
CA VAL A 554 4.08 -22.77 -3.67
C VAL A 554 3.60 -24.15 -3.22
N LEU A 555 2.31 -24.45 -3.45
CA LEU A 555 1.71 -25.73 -3.04
C LEU A 555 2.32 -26.90 -3.82
N GLY A 556 2.72 -26.68 -5.07
CA GLY A 556 3.19 -27.73 -5.97
C GLY A 556 2.03 -28.48 -6.63
N PRO A 557 2.33 -29.39 -7.58
CA PRO A 557 1.33 -30.21 -8.26
C PRO A 557 0.61 -31.20 -7.34
#